data_AF-A0AAU5ZCS0-F1
#
_entry.id   AF-A0AAU5ZCS0-F1
#
_cell.length_a   1.000
_cell.length_b   1.000
_cell.length_c   1.000
_cell.angle_alpha   90.00
_cell.angle_beta   90.00
_cell.angle_gamma   90.00
#
_symmetry.space_group_name_H-M   'P 1'
#
loop_
_entity.id
_entity.type
_entity.pdbx_description
1 polymer ?
#
loop_
_entity_poly.entity_id
_entity_poly.type
_entity_poly.pdbx_seq_one_letter_code
_entity_poly.pdbx_strand_id
1 'polypeptide(L)' 'MYTIELQGEELQLLRSALRSYLQAFGHNEADLVQAAKTLILKLPEPVDIKVG' A
#
# COMPACT_ATOMS: atom_id res chain seq x y z
N MET A 1 -10.66 -12.09 12.91
CA MET A 1 -9.93 -10.85 12.56
C MET A 1 -8.48 -11.07 12.96
N TYR A 2 -7.58 -11.14 11.99
CA TYR A 2 -6.14 -11.33 12.23
C TYR A 2 -5.46 -9.98 12.03
N THR A 3 -4.79 -9.48 13.05
CA THR A 3 -4.07 -8.21 13.00
C THR A 3 -2.63 -8.51 12.60
N ILE A 4 -2.18 -7.88 11.52
CA ILE A 4 -0.77 -7.93 11.09
C ILE A 4 -0.12 -6.64 11.57
N GLU A 5 0.87 -6.75 12.46
CA GLU A 5 1.71 -5.62 12.84
C GLU A 5 2.80 -5.44 11.79
N LEU A 6 2.90 -4.23 11.24
CA LEU A 6 3.90 -3.88 10.24
C LEU A 6 4.76 -2.75 10.79
N GLN A 7 6.07 -2.89 10.69
CA GLN A 7 7.01 -1.81 10.95
C GLN A 7 7.02 -0.81 9.79
N GLY A 8 7.58 0.39 10.00
CA GLY A 8 7.57 1.46 8.99
C GLY A 8 8.20 1.04 7.66
N GLU A 9 9.29 0.26 7.70
CA GLU A 9 9.97 -0.28 6.53
C GLU A 9 9.13 -1.32 5.79
N GLU A 10 8.48 -2.24 6.54
CA GLU A 10 7.60 -3.26 5.99
C GLU A 10 6.35 -2.64 5.36
N LEU A 11 5.80 -1.60 5.99
CA LEU A 11 4.69 -0.82 5.45
C LEU A 11 5.08 -0.11 4.16
N GLN A 12 6.29 0.47 4.11
CA GLN A 12 6.82 1.13 2.92
C GLN A 12 7.03 0.14 1.77
N LEU A 13 7.55 -1.05 2.07
CA LEU A 13 7.72 -2.13 1.11
C LEU A 13 6.36 -2.61 0.58
N LEU A 14 5.40 -2.87 1.47
CA LEU A 14 4.05 -3.28 1.10
C LEU A 14 3.37 -2.25 0.21
N ARG A 15 3.46 -0.97 0.57
CA ARG A 15 2.89 0.14 -0.22
C ARG A 15 3.52 0.24 -1.60
N SER A 16 4.84 0.05 -1.70
CA SER A 16 5.57 0.07 -2.97
C SER A 16 5.21 -1.11 -3.86
N ALA A 17 5.12 -2.31 -3.29
CA ALA A 17 4.69 -3.52 -4.00
C ALA A 17 3.26 -3.38 -4.52
N LEU A 18 2.33 -2.89 -3.69
CA LEU A 18 0.93 -2.69 -4.11
C LEU A 18 0.82 -1.64 -5.21
N ARG A 19 1.59 -0.56 -5.14
CA ARG A 19 1.60 0.50 -6.15
C ARG A 19 2.16 0.00 -7.48
N SER A 20 3.25 -0.78 -7.44
CA SER A 20 3.84 -1.42 -8.62
C SER A 20 2.87 -2.42 -9.25
N TYR A 21 2.23 -3.25 -8.42
CA TYR A 21 1.17 -4.15 -8.83
C TYR A 21 0.06 -3.37 -9.55
N LEU A 22 -0.53 -2.35 -8.93
CA LEU A 22 -1.59 -1.52 -9.53
C LEU A 22 -1.21 -0.86 -10.86
N GLN A 23 0.06 -0.52 -11.07
CA GLN A 23 0.54 0.06 -12.33
C GLN A 23 0.63 -0.97 -13.46
N ALA A 24 0.75 -2.25 -13.14
CA ALA A 24 0.80 -3.33 -14.12
C ALA A 24 -0.59 -3.85 -14.54
N PHE A 25 -1.67 -3.49 -13.84
CA PHE A 25 -3.03 -3.91 -14.20
C PHE A 25 -3.65 -3.07 -15.32
N GLY A 26 -4.21 -3.76 -16.30
CA GLY A 26 -5.09 -3.17 -17.32
C GLY A 26 -6.54 -3.02 -16.83
N HIS A 27 -7.37 -2.33 -17.64
CA HIS A 27 -8.77 -1.99 -17.33
C HIS A 27 -9.68 -3.16 -16.89
N ASN A 28 -9.29 -4.42 -17.12
CA ASN A 28 -10.12 -5.60 -16.86
C ASN A 28 -10.40 -5.85 -15.37
N GLU A 29 -9.61 -5.24 -14.47
CA GLU A 29 -9.70 -5.42 -13.01
C GLU A 29 -9.89 -4.08 -12.29
N ALA A 30 -10.67 -3.17 -12.88
CA ALA A 30 -10.91 -1.82 -12.36
C ALA A 30 -11.43 -1.83 -10.90
N ASP A 31 -12.34 -2.74 -10.55
CA ASP A 31 -12.85 -2.91 -9.20
C ASP A 31 -11.76 -3.32 -8.19
N LEU A 32 -10.88 -4.26 -8.59
CA LEU A 32 -9.75 -4.70 -7.77
C LEU A 32 -8.77 -3.55 -7.56
N VAL A 33 -8.47 -2.80 -8.62
CA VAL A 33 -7.60 -1.62 -8.58
C VAL A 33 -8.19 -0.55 -7.66
N GLN A 34 -9.50 -0.33 -7.70
CA GLN A 34 -10.19 0.65 -6.87
C GLN A 34 -10.25 0.24 -5.39
N ALA A 35 -10.50 -1.04 -5.11
CA ALA A 35 -10.42 -1.60 -3.77
C ALA A 35 -9.00 -1.47 -3.19
N ALA A 36 -7.97 -1.84 -3.96
CA ALA A 36 -6.57 -1.72 -3.55
C ALA A 36 -6.14 -0.27 -3.32
N LYS A 37 -6.54 0.68 -4.19
CA LYS A 37 -6.30 2.12 -3.98
C LYS A 37 -6.92 2.61 -2.68
N THR A 38 -8.15 2.19 -2.38
CA THR A 38 -8.83 2.55 -1.13
C THR A 38 -8.11 2.01 0.10
N LEU A 39 -7.54 0.80 0.01
CA LEU A 39 -6.74 0.22 1.08
C LEU A 39 -5.43 0.98 1.27
N ILE A 40 -4.72 1.36 0.19
CA ILE A 40 -3.50 2.19 0.29
C ILE A 40 -3.77 3.52 1.00
N LEU A 41 -4.91 4.16 0.73
CA LEU A 41 -5.27 5.42 1.37
C LEU A 41 -5.53 5.29 2.88
N LYS A 42 -5.86 4.09 3.36
CA LYS A 42 -6.01 3.80 4.80
C LYS A 42 -4.69 3.49 5.48
N LEU A 43 -3.65 3.19 4.72
CA LEU A 43 -2.32 2.97 5.28
C LEU A 43 -1.74 4.34 5.67
N PRO A 44 -1.21 4.50 6.88
CA PRO A 44 -0.55 5.74 7.25
C PRO A 44 0.58 6.00 6.26
N GLU A 45 0.76 7.27 5.87
CA GLU A 45 1.94 7.63 5.12
C GLU A 45 3.16 7.25 5.96
N PRO A 46 4.20 6.65 5.35
CA PRO A 46 5.44 6.42 6.06
C PRO A 46 5.90 7.80 6.55
N VAL A 47 5.80 8.02 7.86
CA VAL A 47 6.43 9.17 8.49
C VAL A 47 7.90 8.96 8.19
N ASP A 48 8.43 9.78 7.29
CA ASP A 48 9.85 9.93 7.07
C ASP A 48 10.39 10.46 8.39
N ILE A 49 10.74 9.56 9.31
CA ILE A 49 11.44 9.91 10.53
C ILE A 49 12.86 10.24 10.06
N LYS A 50 13.04 11.42 9.48
CA LYS A 50 14.35 12.08 9.41
C LYS A 50 14.77 12.32 10.84
N VAL A 51 15.47 11.33 11.39
CA VAL A 51 16.35 11.50 12.54
C VAL A 51 17.41 12.52 12.13
N GLY A 52 17.18 13.76 12.54
CA GLY A 52 18.18 14.83 12.55
C GLY A 52 19.09 14.71 13.76
#